data_AF-T1C4Y5-F1
#
_entry.id   AF-T1C4Y5-F1
#
_cell.length_a   1.000
_cell.length_b   1.000
_cell.length_c   1.000
_cell.angle_alpha   90.00
_cell.angle_beta   90.00
_cell.angle_gamma   90.00
#
_symmetry.space_group_name_H-M   'P 1'
#
loop_
_entity.id
_entity.type
_entity.pdbx_description
1 polymer ?
#
loop_
_entity_poly.entity_id
_entity_poly.type
_entity_poly.pdbx_seq_one_letter_code
_entity_poly.pdbx_strand_id
1 'polypeptide(L)'
;AISAARHVISVLETDLKGHGHQTDSQPTPAPTAIPTPVPTPVAAPIDVAPPAANLLNTAIVQTCWQASRTTITPVCQQAAVAAINAARSAEPVPLPPLALPAGYYQMPAPEQLFVLINLERASRNLPAVGSMSVALDQQAVGLAQQNADPALGGPDNIVAGVWGGDYGPTAMVFDWLYNDGWDGVGTANGGCTSPTASGCWGHRSDLFTTQGGSGLVAGIGCSPSWSGRTDMESCTVEFASGSNYGASAYTWSAIEGSQVGN
;
A
#
# COMPACT_ATOMS: atom_id res chain seq x y z
N ALA A 1 -3.07 -57.56 26.68
CA ALA A 1 -3.66 -57.61 25.33
C ALA A 1 -3.29 -56.30 24.64
N ILE A 2 -2.20 -56.28 23.84
CA ILE A 2 -2.17 -56.40 22.35
C ILE A 2 -2.79 -55.14 21.70
N SER A 3 -2.17 -54.37 20.80
CA SER A 3 -0.86 -54.37 20.10
C SER A 3 -0.78 -53.06 19.25
N ALA A 4 0.31 -52.31 19.28
CA ALA A 4 1.32 -52.07 18.20
C ALA A 4 0.79 -51.37 16.91
N ALA A 5 1.54 -50.51 16.20
CA ALA A 5 2.97 -50.57 15.94
C ALA A 5 3.61 -49.21 15.57
N ARG A 6 4.86 -49.01 16.01
CA ARG A 6 5.91 -48.16 15.40
C ARG A 6 6.87 -49.10 14.66
N HIS A 7 7.40 -48.69 13.51
CA HIS A 7 8.50 -49.38 12.84
C HIS A 7 9.80 -48.59 12.99
N VAL A 8 10.85 -49.33 13.37
CA VAL A 8 12.27 -48.99 13.45
C VAL A 8 12.97 -49.90 12.45
N ILE A 9 13.94 -49.41 11.67
CA ILE A 9 15.09 -50.21 11.24
C ILE A 9 16.35 -49.34 11.31
N SER A 10 17.36 -49.88 11.97
CA SER A 10 18.75 -49.44 12.00
C SER A 10 19.63 -50.64 11.63
N VAL A 11 20.93 -50.36 11.48
CA VAL A 11 22.13 -51.22 11.48
C VAL A 11 22.54 -51.83 10.12
N LEU A 12 23.69 -51.38 9.57
CA LEU A 12 25.00 -52.04 9.72
C LEU A 12 26.07 -51.40 8.81
N GLU A 13 27.17 -50.92 9.42
CA GLU A 13 28.47 -50.77 8.77
C GLU A 13 29.16 -52.14 8.68
N THR A 14 29.87 -52.40 7.58
CA THR A 14 30.97 -53.36 7.55
C THR A 14 32.08 -52.88 6.61
N ASP A 15 33.29 -53.04 7.11
CA ASP A 15 34.58 -52.61 6.61
C ASP A 15 35.12 -53.60 5.56
N LEU A 16 35.64 -53.12 4.41
CA LEU A 16 36.47 -53.91 3.50
C LEU A 16 37.55 -53.05 2.84
N LYS A 17 38.81 -53.33 3.21
CA LYS A 17 40.03 -52.82 2.59
C LYS A 17 40.23 -53.37 1.18
N GLY A 18 40.43 -52.44 0.23
CA GLY A 18 41.53 -52.43 -0.75
C GLY A 18 41.61 -53.53 -1.81
N HIS A 19 41.32 -53.16 -3.06
CA HIS A 19 42.10 -53.58 -4.23
C HIS A 19 42.15 -52.43 -5.24
N GLY A 20 43.37 -52.09 -5.68
CA GLY A 20 43.61 -51.04 -6.65
C GLY A 20 43.17 -51.47 -8.05
N HIS A 21 42.50 -50.57 -8.76
CA HIS A 21 42.42 -50.62 -10.20
C HIS A 21 42.65 -49.23 -10.79
N GLN A 22 43.49 -49.22 -11.82
CA GLN A 22 44.01 -48.04 -12.48
C GLN A 22 42.89 -47.20 -13.10
N THR A 23 43.15 -45.90 -13.08
CA THR A 23 42.36 -44.79 -13.57
C THR A 23 42.15 -44.84 -15.08
N ASP A 24 40.90 -44.96 -15.53
CA ASP A 24 40.47 -44.39 -16.82
C ASP A 24 39.58 -43.19 -16.52
N SER A 25 40.19 -42.00 -16.48
CA SER A 25 39.50 -40.74 -16.30
C SER A 25 38.84 -40.33 -17.62
N GLN A 26 37.65 -40.83 -17.90
CA GLN A 26 36.78 -40.20 -18.89
C GLN A 26 36.43 -38.79 -18.41
N PRO A 27 36.62 -37.73 -19.23
CA PRO A 27 36.19 -36.40 -18.86
C PRO A 27 34.66 -36.40 -18.73
N THR A 28 34.17 -36.17 -17.51
CA THR A 28 32.76 -35.85 -17.25
C THR A 28 32.39 -34.63 -18.09
N PRO A 29 31.29 -34.65 -18.86
CA PRO A 29 30.80 -33.46 -19.54
C PRO A 29 30.54 -32.38 -18.49
N ALA A 30 31.08 -31.18 -18.73
CA ALA A 30 30.86 -30.05 -17.85
C ALA A 30 29.35 -29.84 -17.65
N PRO A 31 28.88 -29.58 -16.42
CA PRO A 31 27.47 -29.31 -16.16
C PRO A 31 27.05 -28.14 -17.05
N THR A 32 26.07 -28.40 -17.92
CA THR A 32 25.46 -27.35 -18.73
C THR A 32 24.91 -26.31 -17.78
N ALA A 33 25.45 -25.09 -17.83
CA ALA A 33 24.99 -24.00 -16.99
C ALA A 33 23.48 -23.84 -17.22
N ILE A 34 22.68 -23.97 -16.16
CA ILE A 34 21.27 -23.61 -16.20
C ILE A 34 21.25 -22.12 -16.56
N PRO A 35 20.62 -21.72 -17.68
CA PRO A 35 20.54 -20.31 -18.03
C PRO A 35 19.88 -19.58 -16.85
N THR A 36 20.58 -18.57 -16.32
CA THR A 36 20.00 -17.66 -15.34
C THR A 36 18.75 -17.05 -15.98
N PRO A 37 17.57 -17.12 -15.32
CA PRO A 37 16.38 -16.51 -15.86
C PRO A 37 16.67 -15.03 -16.09
N VAL A 38 16.52 -14.60 -17.34
CA VAL A 38 16.60 -13.18 -17.70
C VAL A 38 15.47 -12.48 -16.95
N PRO A 39 15.75 -11.50 -16.07
CA PRO A 39 14.68 -10.78 -15.39
C PRO A 39 13.80 -10.10 -16.44
N THR A 40 12.51 -10.41 -16.43
CA THR A 40 11.52 -9.73 -17.27
C THR A 40 11.57 -8.24 -16.93
N PRO A 41 11.65 -7.32 -17.92
CA PRO A 41 11.57 -5.89 -17.64
C PRO A 41 10.28 -5.58 -16.88
N VAL A 42 10.40 -4.98 -15.70
CA VAL A 42 9.23 -4.44 -14.98
C VAL A 42 8.62 -3.36 -15.86
N ALA A 43 7.31 -3.45 -16.12
CA ALA A 43 6.61 -2.45 -16.91
C ALA A 43 6.77 -1.06 -16.27
N ALA A 44 6.92 -0.01 -17.10
CA ALA A 44 7.04 1.35 -16.60
C ALA A 44 5.76 1.78 -15.84
N PRO A 45 5.87 2.71 -14.87
CA PRO A 45 4.71 3.30 -14.23
C PRO A 45 3.73 3.88 -15.26
N ILE A 46 2.44 3.67 -15.05
CA ILE A 46 1.35 4.20 -15.89
C ILE A 46 0.47 5.13 -15.08
N ASP A 47 -0.09 6.17 -15.71
CA ASP A 47 -1.08 7.09 -15.12
C ASP A 47 -0.76 7.62 -13.72
N VAL A 48 0.52 7.92 -13.47
CA VAL A 48 0.96 8.55 -12.22
C VAL A 48 0.84 10.07 -12.25
N ALA A 49 0.72 10.65 -13.45
CA ALA A 49 0.51 12.09 -13.61
C ALA A 49 -0.85 12.51 -13.04
N PRO A 50 -0.99 13.78 -12.61
CA PRO A 50 -2.29 14.34 -12.25
C PRO A 50 -3.33 14.21 -13.37
N PRO A 51 -4.62 13.97 -13.04
CA PRO A 51 -5.68 14.10 -14.02
C PRO A 51 -5.79 15.56 -14.49
N ALA A 52 -6.36 15.77 -15.68
CA ALA A 52 -6.44 17.09 -16.29
C ALA A 52 -7.31 18.10 -15.51
N ALA A 53 -8.20 17.59 -14.65
CA ALA A 53 -9.07 18.39 -13.80
C ALA A 53 -9.49 17.58 -12.57
N ASN A 54 -9.93 18.28 -11.52
CA ASN A 54 -10.49 17.70 -10.33
C ASN A 54 -11.83 17.02 -10.63
N LEU A 55 -11.99 15.79 -10.15
CA LEU A 55 -13.27 15.09 -10.17
C LEU A 55 -14.07 15.47 -8.93
N LEU A 56 -15.34 15.84 -9.11
CA LEU A 56 -16.17 16.31 -8.01
C LEU A 56 -16.48 15.20 -7.01
N ASN A 57 -16.26 15.45 -5.72
CA ASN A 57 -16.62 14.55 -4.62
C ASN A 57 -18.09 14.71 -4.16
N THR A 58 -18.94 15.40 -4.92
CA THR A 58 -20.31 15.75 -4.53
C THR A 58 -21.14 14.54 -4.09
N ALA A 59 -20.99 13.40 -4.77
CA ALA A 59 -21.70 12.17 -4.41
C ALA A 59 -21.26 11.61 -3.04
N ILE A 60 -19.96 11.70 -2.72
CA ILE A 60 -19.41 11.30 -1.41
C ILE A 60 -20.00 12.21 -0.33
N VAL A 61 -19.85 13.53 -0.51
CA VAL A 61 -20.30 14.55 0.44
C VAL A 61 -21.81 14.42 0.71
N GLN A 62 -22.63 14.33 -0.34
CA GLN A 62 -24.09 14.21 -0.18
C GLN A 62 -24.48 12.93 0.54
N THR A 63 -23.89 11.79 0.16
CA THR A 63 -24.18 10.49 0.78
C THR A 63 -23.78 10.48 2.25
N CYS A 64 -22.60 11.00 2.56
CA CYS A 64 -22.09 11.05 3.92
C CYS A 64 -22.87 11.96 4.83
N TRP A 65 -23.12 13.18 4.36
CA TRP A 65 -23.90 14.18 5.08
C TRP A 65 -25.31 13.70 5.40
N GLN A 66 -25.92 12.91 4.51
CA GLN A 66 -27.24 12.32 4.72
C GLN A 66 -27.22 11.10 5.63
N ALA A 67 -26.15 10.29 5.59
CA ALA A 67 -26.04 9.07 6.37
C ALA A 67 -25.82 9.33 7.86
N SER A 68 -24.93 10.26 8.22
CA SER A 68 -24.61 10.60 9.61
C SER A 68 -23.82 11.89 9.70
N ARG A 69 -24.13 12.72 10.71
CA ARG A 69 -23.34 13.91 11.06
C ARG A 69 -22.50 13.73 12.32
N THR A 70 -22.45 12.50 12.84
CA THR A 70 -21.78 12.22 14.11
C THR A 70 -20.76 11.09 14.03
N THR A 71 -20.81 10.27 12.99
CA THR A 71 -19.95 9.08 12.83
C THR A 71 -19.75 8.77 11.35
N ILE A 72 -18.58 8.25 11.01
CA ILE A 72 -18.33 7.67 9.69
C ILE A 72 -19.14 6.38 9.56
N THR A 73 -19.84 6.23 8.44
CA THR A 73 -20.69 5.06 8.18
C THR A 73 -20.14 4.19 7.05
N PRO A 74 -20.44 2.89 6.99
CA PRO A 74 -20.11 2.06 5.84
C PRO A 74 -20.66 2.60 4.51
N VAL A 75 -21.78 3.33 4.55
CA VAL A 75 -22.40 3.96 3.37
C VAL A 75 -21.49 5.06 2.80
N CYS A 76 -20.81 5.83 3.65
CA CYS A 76 -19.77 6.78 3.21
C CYS A 76 -18.64 6.10 2.45
N GLN A 77 -18.09 5.06 3.07
CA GLN A 77 -16.97 4.30 2.52
C GLN A 77 -17.35 3.69 1.16
N GLN A 78 -18.57 3.15 1.03
CA GLN A 78 -19.08 2.60 -0.23
C GLN A 78 -19.24 3.67 -1.33
N ALA A 79 -19.73 4.87 -0.98
CA ALA A 79 -19.83 5.98 -1.93
C ALA A 79 -18.44 6.42 -2.43
N ALA A 80 -17.45 6.47 -1.53
CA ALA A 80 -16.08 6.78 -1.90
C ALA A 80 -15.44 5.69 -2.79
N VAL A 81 -15.67 4.41 -2.51
CA VAL A 81 -15.24 3.30 -3.40
C VAL A 81 -15.85 3.45 -4.80
N ALA A 82 -17.16 3.75 -4.89
CA ALA A 82 -17.82 3.96 -6.16
C ALA A 82 -17.24 5.14 -6.93
N ALA A 83 -16.94 6.24 -6.23
CA ALA A 83 -16.31 7.43 -6.82
C ALA A 83 -14.88 7.12 -7.33
N ILE A 84 -14.07 6.38 -6.56
CA ILE A 84 -12.74 5.93 -7.00
C ILE A 84 -12.86 5.05 -8.24
N ASN A 85 -13.80 4.09 -8.27
CA ASN A 85 -13.99 3.22 -9.44
C ASN A 85 -14.40 4.00 -10.69
N ALA A 86 -15.27 5.01 -10.54
CA ALA A 86 -15.62 5.91 -11.63
C ALA A 86 -14.40 6.72 -12.11
N ALA A 87 -13.61 7.27 -11.17
CA ALA A 87 -12.40 8.00 -11.48
C ALA A 87 -11.36 7.15 -12.22
N ARG A 88 -11.10 5.93 -11.73
CA ARG A 88 -10.22 4.92 -12.35
C ARG A 88 -10.63 4.59 -13.78
N SER A 89 -11.93 4.53 -14.06
CA SER A 89 -12.43 4.29 -15.42
C SER A 89 -12.30 5.49 -16.37
N ALA A 90 -12.15 6.70 -15.81
CA ALA A 90 -12.03 7.96 -16.54
C ALA A 90 -10.57 8.42 -16.74
N GLU A 91 -9.61 7.72 -16.13
CA GLU A 91 -8.18 7.94 -16.36
C GLU A 91 -7.81 7.71 -17.84
N PRO A 92 -6.74 8.38 -18.36
CA PRO A 92 -6.30 8.21 -19.74
C PRO A 92 -6.03 6.76 -20.16
N VAL A 93 -5.49 5.96 -19.24
CA VAL A 93 -5.41 4.50 -19.30
C VAL A 93 -6.42 3.93 -18.30
N PRO A 94 -7.61 3.51 -18.76
CA PRO A 94 -8.67 3.06 -17.85
C PRO A 94 -8.20 1.89 -16.97
N LEU A 95 -8.40 2.03 -15.67
CA LEU A 95 -8.06 1.02 -14.68
C LEU A 95 -9.30 0.23 -14.27
N PRO A 96 -9.16 -1.08 -13.95
CA PRO A 96 -10.28 -1.87 -13.45
C PRO A 96 -10.75 -1.32 -12.09
N PRO A 97 -12.01 -1.58 -11.69
CA PRO A 97 -12.48 -1.28 -10.34
C PRO A 97 -11.56 -1.88 -9.26
N LEU A 98 -11.54 -1.27 -8.08
CA LEU A 98 -10.81 -1.76 -6.92
C LEU A 98 -11.27 -3.18 -6.55
N ALA A 99 -10.33 -4.12 -6.52
CA ALA A 99 -10.52 -5.45 -5.94
C ALA A 99 -10.28 -5.37 -4.43
N LEU A 100 -11.31 -4.99 -3.67
CA LEU A 100 -11.18 -4.86 -2.21
C LEU A 100 -11.14 -6.24 -1.53
N PRO A 101 -10.29 -6.44 -0.51
CA PRO A 101 -10.25 -7.70 0.22
C PRO A 101 -11.53 -7.93 1.01
N ALA A 102 -11.85 -9.20 1.27
CA ALA A 102 -12.93 -9.54 2.17
C ALA A 102 -12.70 -8.88 3.54
N GLY A 103 -13.75 -8.29 4.11
CA GLY A 103 -13.65 -7.59 5.39
C GLY A 103 -13.09 -6.17 5.31
N TYR A 104 -12.83 -5.60 4.12
CA TYR A 104 -12.27 -4.26 3.96
C TYR A 104 -12.96 -3.19 4.83
N TYR A 105 -14.30 -3.16 4.81
CA TYR A 105 -15.08 -2.18 5.59
C TYR A 105 -15.04 -2.39 7.11
N GLN A 106 -14.46 -3.49 7.58
CA GLN A 106 -14.26 -3.79 9.00
C GLN A 106 -12.79 -3.56 9.43
N MET A 107 -11.89 -3.29 8.49
CA MET A 107 -10.50 -2.99 8.79
C MET A 107 -10.39 -1.66 9.55
N PRO A 108 -9.41 -1.51 10.46
CA PRO A 108 -9.01 -0.21 10.99
C PRO A 108 -8.66 0.78 9.87
N ALA A 109 -8.91 2.08 10.08
CA ALA A 109 -8.67 3.11 9.07
C ALA A 109 -7.23 3.12 8.51
N PRO A 110 -6.16 2.93 9.31
CA PRO A 110 -4.80 2.80 8.78
C PRO A 110 -4.61 1.63 7.81
N GLU A 111 -5.22 0.48 8.10
CA GLU A 111 -5.16 -0.70 7.22
C GLU A 111 -5.96 -0.50 5.94
N GLN A 112 -7.09 0.21 6.01
CA GLN A 112 -7.87 0.61 4.82
C GLN A 112 -7.03 1.50 3.88
N LEU A 113 -6.34 2.51 4.42
CA LEU A 113 -5.41 3.34 3.64
C LEU A 113 -4.29 2.51 3.03
N PHE A 114 -3.64 1.65 3.80
CA PHE A 114 -2.58 0.78 3.29
C PHE A 114 -3.04 -0.06 2.10
N VAL A 115 -4.23 -0.67 2.20
CA VAL A 115 -4.84 -1.48 1.12
C VAL A 115 -5.11 -0.62 -0.11
N LEU A 116 -5.81 0.51 0.04
CA LEU A 116 -6.17 1.35 -1.10
C LEU A 116 -4.95 1.89 -1.83
N ILE A 117 -3.96 2.38 -1.09
CA ILE A 117 -2.72 2.91 -1.65
C ILE A 117 -2.00 1.82 -2.45
N ASN A 118 -1.90 0.61 -1.91
CA ASN A 118 -1.26 -0.48 -2.64
C ASN A 118 -2.06 -0.97 -3.84
N LEU A 119 -3.39 -1.01 -3.80
CA LEU A 119 -4.22 -1.31 -4.97
C LEU A 119 -4.00 -0.26 -6.08
N GLU A 120 -3.97 1.02 -5.72
CA GLU A 120 -3.73 2.12 -6.67
C GLU A 120 -2.32 2.05 -7.26
N ARG A 121 -1.29 1.82 -6.43
CA ARG A 121 0.11 1.64 -6.86
C ARG A 121 0.29 0.42 -7.76
N ALA A 122 -0.22 -0.74 -7.36
CA ALA A 122 -0.10 -1.98 -8.12
C ALA A 122 -0.78 -1.87 -9.49
N SER A 123 -1.97 -1.26 -9.54
CA SER A 123 -2.67 -1.03 -10.82
C SER A 123 -1.93 -0.08 -11.78
N ARG A 124 -0.92 0.65 -11.28
CA ARG A 124 -0.09 1.58 -12.03
C ARG A 124 1.34 1.11 -12.26
N ASN A 125 1.61 -0.19 -12.06
CA ASN A 125 2.96 -0.78 -12.13
C ASN A 125 3.98 -0.11 -11.19
N LEU A 126 3.52 0.48 -10.08
CA LEU A 126 4.40 0.96 -9.03
C LEU A 126 4.67 -0.18 -8.02
N PRO A 127 5.89 -0.27 -7.46
CA PRO A 127 6.15 -1.17 -6.35
C PRO A 127 5.20 -0.87 -5.20
N ALA A 128 4.54 -1.92 -4.67
CA ALA A 128 3.73 -1.79 -3.48
C ALA A 128 4.59 -1.36 -2.28
N VAL A 129 3.96 -0.65 -1.35
CA VAL A 129 4.46 -0.47 0.01
C VAL A 129 4.53 -1.84 0.67
N GLY A 130 5.71 -2.27 1.10
CA GLY A 130 5.92 -3.64 1.58
C GLY A 130 5.18 -3.92 2.88
N SER A 131 5.17 -2.96 3.80
CA SER A 131 4.59 -3.12 5.13
C SER A 131 4.29 -1.79 5.84
N MET A 132 3.54 -1.89 6.94
CA MET A 132 3.39 -0.84 7.93
C MET A 132 4.38 -1.04 9.09
N SER A 133 5.06 0.04 9.48
CA SER A 133 5.99 0.10 10.60
C SER A 133 5.29 0.60 11.86
N VAL A 134 5.34 -0.17 12.93
CA VAL A 134 4.74 0.23 14.22
C VAL A 134 5.32 1.55 14.74
N ALA A 135 6.63 1.79 14.54
CA ALA A 135 7.27 3.02 15.01
C ALA A 135 6.79 4.24 14.20
N LEU A 136 6.67 4.10 12.88
CA LEU A 136 6.18 5.17 12.01
C LEU A 136 4.66 5.37 12.18
N ASP A 137 3.89 4.30 12.42
CA ASP A 137 2.45 4.39 12.72
C ASP A 137 2.21 5.27 13.96
N GLN A 138 3.04 5.14 15.01
CA GLN A 138 2.95 5.98 16.20
C GLN A 138 3.24 7.46 15.89
N GLN A 139 4.25 7.73 15.05
CA GLN A 139 4.55 9.08 14.59
C GLN A 139 3.38 9.67 13.78
N ALA A 140 2.86 8.91 12.81
CA ALA A 140 1.74 9.30 11.97
C ALA A 140 0.46 9.54 12.79
N VAL A 141 0.20 8.80 13.86
CA VAL A 141 -0.92 9.08 14.78
C VAL A 141 -0.76 10.46 15.44
N GLY A 142 0.45 10.79 15.88
CA GLY A 142 0.74 12.11 16.46
C GLY A 142 0.52 13.25 15.48
N LEU A 143 0.89 13.06 14.21
CA LEU A 143 0.66 14.04 13.14
C LEU A 143 -0.82 14.18 12.78
N ALA A 144 -1.54 13.07 12.70
CA ALA A 144 -2.98 13.06 12.46
C ALA A 144 -3.75 13.83 13.55
N GLN A 145 -3.36 13.68 14.82
CA GLN A 145 -3.95 14.45 15.92
C GLN A 145 -3.66 15.96 15.84
N GLN A 146 -2.54 16.33 15.22
CA GLN A 146 -2.11 17.72 15.04
C GLN A 146 -2.63 18.34 13.74
N ASN A 147 -3.31 17.57 12.89
CA ASN A 147 -3.71 17.98 11.54
C ASN A 147 -2.52 18.45 10.69
N ALA A 148 -1.43 17.67 10.68
CA ALA A 148 -0.16 18.09 10.14
C ALA A 148 0.41 17.11 9.10
N ASP A 149 1.01 17.66 8.05
CA ASP A 149 1.81 16.92 7.08
C ASP A 149 3.10 16.36 7.71
N PRO A 150 3.60 15.21 7.22
CA PRO A 150 4.90 14.67 7.60
C PRO A 150 6.07 15.59 7.24
N ALA A 151 7.09 15.62 8.09
CA ALA A 151 8.37 16.20 7.73
C ALA A 151 9.18 15.21 6.88
N LEU A 152 9.59 15.62 5.68
CA LEU A 152 10.43 14.80 4.81
C LEU A 152 11.90 14.76 5.26
N GLY A 153 12.57 13.63 5.02
CA GLY A 153 13.95 13.37 5.38
C GLY A 153 14.10 12.83 6.81
N GLY A 154 15.10 13.35 7.53
CA GLY A 154 15.34 12.98 8.93
C GLY A 154 15.97 11.59 9.13
N PRO A 155 16.08 11.14 10.38
CA PRO A 155 16.69 9.85 10.72
C PRO A 155 15.90 8.66 10.18
N ASP A 156 14.59 8.83 10.01
CA ASP A 156 13.69 7.81 9.46
C ASP A 156 13.62 7.82 7.93
N ASN A 157 14.35 8.72 7.27
CA ASN A 157 14.45 8.80 5.81
C ASN A 157 13.07 8.79 5.11
N ILE A 158 12.16 9.66 5.60
CA ILE A 158 10.84 9.85 5.00
C ILE A 158 11.02 10.50 3.63
N VAL A 159 10.56 9.82 2.58
CA VAL A 159 10.75 10.23 1.18
C VAL A 159 9.51 10.87 0.57
N ALA A 160 8.34 10.63 1.15
CA ALA A 160 7.07 11.24 0.78
C ALA A 160 6.09 11.11 1.94
N GLY A 161 5.05 11.93 1.96
CA GLY A 161 4.04 11.82 2.99
C GLY A 161 2.88 12.78 2.76
N VAL A 162 1.72 12.41 3.28
CA VAL A 162 0.48 13.16 3.10
C VAL A 162 -0.29 13.23 4.41
N TRP A 163 -0.97 14.34 4.64
CA TRP A 163 -2.04 14.44 5.62
C TRP A 163 -3.36 14.83 4.94
N GLY A 164 -4.47 14.50 5.59
CA GLY A 164 -5.79 14.98 5.20
C GLY A 164 -6.84 14.70 6.27
N GLY A 165 -8.03 15.26 6.06
CA GLY A 165 -9.19 14.87 6.83
C GLY A 165 -10.42 14.80 5.93
N ASP A 166 -11.17 13.70 6.03
CA ASP A 166 -12.37 13.47 5.22
C ASP A 166 -13.36 12.54 5.94
N TYR A 167 -14.46 12.15 5.29
CA TYR A 167 -15.48 11.19 5.75
C TYR A 167 -14.97 9.73 5.82
N GLY A 168 -13.69 9.55 6.14
CA GLY A 168 -12.98 8.28 6.29
C GLY A 168 -11.86 8.07 5.27
N PRO A 169 -11.02 7.04 5.47
CA PRO A 169 -9.83 6.77 4.67
C PRO A 169 -10.10 6.63 3.17
N THR A 170 -11.22 6.01 2.76
CA THR A 170 -11.51 5.87 1.33
C THR A 170 -11.84 7.21 0.67
N ALA A 171 -12.52 8.11 1.38
CA ALA A 171 -12.82 9.45 0.86
C ALA A 171 -11.51 10.27 0.74
N MET A 172 -10.61 10.16 1.73
CA MET A 172 -9.29 10.79 1.67
C MET A 172 -8.47 10.33 0.45
N VAL A 173 -8.47 9.02 0.13
CA VAL A 173 -7.77 8.52 -1.07
C VAL A 173 -8.41 9.07 -2.35
N PHE A 174 -9.74 9.20 -2.40
CA PHE A 174 -10.39 9.85 -3.53
C PHE A 174 -9.90 11.30 -3.68
N ASP A 175 -9.90 12.06 -2.59
CA ASP A 175 -9.52 13.46 -2.63
C ASP A 175 -8.03 13.63 -2.97
N TRP A 176 -7.14 12.84 -2.38
CA TRP A 176 -5.71 12.88 -2.67
C TRP A 176 -5.34 12.50 -4.11
N LEU A 177 -6.07 11.55 -4.72
CA LEU A 177 -5.74 11.05 -6.06
C LEU A 177 -6.53 11.71 -7.19
N TYR A 178 -7.75 12.18 -6.94
CA TYR A 178 -8.68 12.54 -8.02
C TYR A 178 -9.38 13.91 -7.86
N ASN A 179 -9.40 14.53 -6.67
CA ASN A 179 -10.04 15.84 -6.47
C ASN A 179 -9.07 16.96 -6.10
N ASP A 180 -7.99 16.68 -5.37
CA ASP A 180 -6.96 17.61 -4.87
C ASP A 180 -7.45 18.90 -4.16
N GLY A 181 -8.76 19.08 -3.99
CA GLY A 181 -9.38 20.14 -3.20
C GLY A 181 -9.58 21.49 -3.88
N TRP A 182 -9.04 21.76 -5.08
CA TRP A 182 -9.21 23.07 -5.75
C TRP A 182 -10.56 23.18 -6.49
N ASP A 183 -11.36 24.20 -6.16
CA ASP A 183 -12.71 24.38 -6.73
C ASP A 183 -12.83 25.55 -7.72
N GLY A 184 -11.72 26.25 -7.99
CA GLY A 184 -11.67 27.44 -8.85
C GLY A 184 -11.67 28.77 -8.10
N VAL A 185 -12.13 28.80 -6.85
CA VAL A 185 -12.19 30.01 -6.01
C VAL A 185 -11.47 29.85 -4.67
N GLY A 186 -11.29 28.62 -4.22
CA GLY A 186 -10.59 28.24 -3.00
C GLY A 186 -10.09 26.80 -3.06
N THR A 187 -9.57 26.34 -1.92
CA THR A 187 -8.97 25.01 -1.81
C THR A 187 -9.14 24.44 -0.41
N ALA A 188 -9.34 23.12 -0.33
CA ALA A 188 -9.14 22.35 0.89
C ALA A 188 -7.68 21.89 1.05
N ASN A 189 -6.91 21.82 -0.03
CA ASN A 189 -5.48 21.50 -0.02
C ASN A 189 -4.66 22.79 0.17
N GLY A 190 -4.06 22.96 1.36
CA GLY A 190 -3.26 24.13 1.71
C GLY A 190 -2.03 24.38 0.81
N GLY A 191 -1.53 23.34 0.13
CA GLY A 191 -0.46 23.45 -0.88
C GLY A 191 -0.96 23.91 -2.26
N CYS A 192 -2.24 23.72 -2.57
CA CYS A 192 -2.85 24.07 -3.85
C CYS A 192 -3.58 25.42 -3.77
N THR A 193 -2.84 26.51 -3.65
CA THR A 193 -3.43 27.86 -3.42
C THR A 193 -3.91 28.59 -4.69
N SER A 194 -3.68 28.00 -5.86
CA SER A 194 -4.15 28.48 -7.17
C SER A 194 -4.17 27.30 -8.16
N PRO A 195 -4.81 27.40 -9.34
CA PRO A 195 -4.88 26.28 -10.29
C PRO A 195 -3.51 25.77 -10.78
N THR A 196 -2.44 26.54 -10.58
CA THR A 196 -1.08 26.23 -11.02
C THR A 196 -0.08 26.27 -9.86
N ALA A 197 -0.53 26.27 -8.60
CA ALA A 197 0.37 26.23 -7.47
C ALA A 197 1.15 24.90 -7.46
N SER A 198 2.42 24.94 -7.09
CA SER A 198 3.30 23.76 -7.11
C SER A 198 2.88 22.67 -6.12
N GLY A 199 2.07 23.00 -5.11
CA GLY A 199 1.52 22.02 -4.18
C GLY A 199 0.22 21.36 -4.65
N CYS A 200 -0.33 21.77 -5.80
CA CYS A 200 -1.43 21.04 -6.41
C CYS A 200 -0.94 19.66 -6.86
N TRP A 201 -1.72 18.64 -6.52
CA TRP A 201 -1.44 17.23 -6.73
C TRP A 201 -0.19 16.72 -6.01
N GLY A 202 0.24 17.43 -4.97
CA GLY A 202 1.29 16.96 -4.05
C GLY A 202 0.93 15.60 -3.48
N HIS A 203 -0.29 15.46 -2.96
CA HIS A 203 -0.74 14.20 -2.36
C HIS A 203 -0.68 13.01 -3.33
N ARG A 204 -1.12 13.19 -4.58
CA ARG A 204 -1.00 12.14 -5.62
C ARG A 204 0.46 11.81 -5.90
N SER A 205 1.31 12.82 -6.01
CA SER A 205 2.74 12.65 -6.25
C SER A 205 3.42 11.87 -5.12
N ASP A 206 3.04 12.13 -3.88
CA ASP A 206 3.55 11.45 -2.70
C ASP A 206 3.08 9.99 -2.62
N LEU A 207 1.78 9.75 -2.83
CA LEU A 207 1.20 8.39 -2.90
C LEU A 207 1.82 7.54 -4.01
N PHE A 208 2.23 8.17 -5.12
CA PHE A 208 2.89 7.53 -6.25
C PHE A 208 4.40 7.73 -6.28
N THR A 209 5.02 8.05 -5.13
CA THR A 209 6.46 8.19 -5.05
C THR A 209 7.18 6.93 -5.56
N THR A 210 8.24 7.16 -6.33
CA THR A 210 9.16 6.13 -6.82
C THR A 210 10.44 6.07 -5.98
N GLN A 211 10.64 7.04 -5.09
CA GLN A 211 11.74 7.00 -4.13
C GLN A 211 11.56 5.81 -3.19
N GLY A 212 12.64 5.10 -2.88
CA GLY A 212 12.60 3.87 -2.06
C GLY A 212 12.27 2.58 -2.81
N GLY A 213 11.67 2.64 -4.00
CA GLY A 213 11.40 1.48 -4.85
C GLY A 213 10.63 0.37 -4.12
N SER A 214 11.07 -0.89 -4.24
CA SER A 214 10.48 -2.04 -3.55
C SER A 214 10.77 -2.10 -2.05
N GLY A 215 11.61 -1.20 -1.53
CA GLY A 215 11.97 -1.11 -0.11
C GLY A 215 11.14 -0.08 0.65
N LEU A 216 10.00 0.34 0.11
CA LEU A 216 9.13 1.33 0.74
C LEU A 216 8.38 0.72 1.92
N VAL A 217 8.43 1.39 3.07
CA VAL A 217 7.68 1.07 4.28
C VAL A 217 6.80 2.27 4.62
N ALA A 218 5.58 2.03 5.10
CA ALA A 218 4.69 3.11 5.52
C ALA A 218 4.60 3.24 7.04
N GLY A 219 4.43 4.47 7.52
CA GLY A 219 3.74 4.77 8.77
C GLY A 219 2.36 5.32 8.44
N ILE A 220 1.30 4.77 9.02
CA ILE A 220 -0.05 5.26 8.81
C ILE A 220 -0.75 5.39 10.16
N GLY A 221 -1.26 6.58 10.43
CA GLY A 221 -1.95 6.91 11.66
C GLY A 221 -3.21 7.71 11.40
N CYS A 222 -4.25 7.41 12.16
CA CYS A 222 -5.53 8.10 12.07
C CYS A 222 -6.03 8.52 13.45
N SER A 223 -6.73 9.65 13.49
CA SER A 223 -7.48 10.16 14.63
C SER A 223 -8.97 10.18 14.26
N PRO A 224 -9.89 9.70 15.11
CA PRO A 224 -11.32 9.58 14.82
C PRO A 224 -12.06 10.93 14.83
N SER A 225 -11.31 12.04 14.86
CA SER A 225 -11.87 13.36 14.76
C SER A 225 -10.96 14.29 13.99
N TRP A 226 -11.56 15.10 13.14
CA TRP A 226 -10.88 16.19 12.44
C TRP A 226 -11.49 17.53 12.87
N SER A 227 -10.69 18.42 13.45
CA SER A 227 -11.15 19.75 13.89
C SER A 227 -12.43 19.73 14.76
N GLY A 228 -12.56 18.71 15.63
CA GLY A 228 -13.72 18.52 16.51
C GLY A 228 -14.95 17.88 15.85
N ARG A 229 -14.89 17.55 14.56
CA ARG A 229 -15.88 16.74 13.84
C ARG A 229 -15.66 15.26 14.16
N THR A 230 -16.69 14.54 14.59
CA THR A 230 -16.62 13.07 14.83
C THR A 230 -17.16 12.25 13.66
N ASP A 231 -17.71 12.91 12.65
CA ASP A 231 -18.12 12.36 11.35
C ASP A 231 -17.01 12.38 10.31
N MET A 232 -15.80 12.79 10.71
CA MET A 232 -14.60 12.81 9.87
C MET A 232 -13.41 12.25 10.63
N GLU A 233 -12.48 11.68 9.88
CA GLU A 233 -11.20 11.21 10.35
C GLU A 233 -10.10 12.14 9.86
N SER A 234 -9.06 12.26 10.66
CA SER A 234 -7.79 12.89 10.27
C SER A 234 -6.76 11.78 10.15
N CYS A 235 -6.08 11.65 9.02
CA CYS A 235 -5.06 10.63 8.84
C CYS A 235 -3.80 11.19 8.20
N THR A 236 -2.68 10.59 8.56
CA THR A 236 -1.36 10.86 8.02
C THR A 236 -0.76 9.56 7.49
N VAL A 237 -0.12 9.64 6.32
CA VAL A 237 0.65 8.56 5.70
C VAL A 237 2.07 9.06 5.47
N GLU A 238 3.04 8.29 5.92
CA GLU A 238 4.47 8.55 5.75
C GLU A 238 5.07 7.41 4.95
N PHE A 239 5.85 7.70 3.92
CA PHE A 239 6.61 6.70 3.18
C PHE A 239 8.09 6.86 3.49
N ALA A 240 8.69 5.79 3.99
CA ALA A 240 10.08 5.76 4.38
C ALA A 240 10.85 4.78 3.48
N SER A 241 12.11 5.10 3.19
CA SER A 241 12.97 4.21 2.39
C SER A 241 14.13 3.65 3.20
N GLY A 242 14.26 2.32 3.22
CA GLY A 242 15.29 1.62 3.98
C GLY A 242 14.76 0.39 4.70
N SER A 243 15.63 -0.27 5.47
CA SER A 243 15.35 -1.59 6.05
C SER A 243 15.25 -1.63 7.58
N ASN A 244 15.28 -0.48 8.26
CA ASN A 244 15.50 -0.41 9.71
C ASN A 244 14.23 -0.12 10.55
N TYR A 245 13.05 -0.37 10.01
CA TYR A 245 11.78 0.04 10.65
C TYR A 245 11.15 -1.01 11.59
N GLY A 246 11.89 -2.08 11.93
CA GLY A 246 11.47 -3.07 12.93
C GLY A 246 10.34 -4.01 12.48
N ALA A 247 9.68 -4.65 13.44
CA ALA A 247 8.61 -5.61 13.19
C ALA A 247 7.41 -4.95 12.50
N SER A 248 6.94 -5.53 11.40
CA SER A 248 5.74 -5.08 10.70
C SER A 248 4.48 -5.66 11.35
N ALA A 249 3.50 -4.80 11.63
CA ALA A 249 2.18 -5.24 12.12
C ALA A 249 1.30 -5.77 10.96
N TYR A 250 1.52 -5.25 9.75
CA TYR A 250 0.68 -5.51 8.59
C TYR A 250 1.54 -5.48 7.31
N THR A 251 1.36 -6.44 6.40
CA THR A 251 2.22 -6.60 5.20
C THR A 251 1.37 -6.79 3.95
N TRP A 252 1.84 -6.28 2.81
CA TRP A 252 1.09 -6.38 1.55
C TRP A 252 0.96 -7.81 1.04
N SER A 253 2.02 -8.62 1.20
CA SER A 253 2.03 -10.03 0.76
C SER A 253 0.98 -10.89 1.46
N ALA A 254 0.65 -10.58 2.72
CA ALA A 254 -0.43 -11.25 3.45
C ALA A 254 -1.83 -10.93 2.87
N ILE A 255 -2.00 -9.76 2.27
CA ILE A 255 -3.26 -9.28 1.71
C ILE A 255 -3.44 -9.81 0.28
N GLU A 256 -2.39 -9.74 -0.55
CA GLU A 256 -2.43 -10.30 -1.91
C GLU A 256 -2.77 -11.79 -1.90
N GLY A 257 -2.17 -12.56 -0.99
CA GLY A 257 -2.45 -13.99 -0.84
C GLY A 257 -3.91 -14.30 -0.51
N SER A 258 -4.65 -13.36 0.09
CA SER A 258 -6.07 -13.51 0.41
C SER A 258 -7.00 -13.21 -0.78
N GLN A 259 -6.50 -12.55 -1.83
CA GLN A 259 -7.26 -12.18 -3.02
C GLN A 259 -7.24 -13.25 -4.11
N VAL A 260 -6.18 -14.07 -4.18
CA VAL A 260 -6.04 -15.14 -5.18
C VAL A 260 -6.81 -16.42 -4.80
N GLY A 261 -7.42 -16.44 -3.60
CA GLY A 261 -8.16 -17.59 -3.06
C GLY A 261 -9.68 -17.60 -3.32
N ASN A 262 -10.22 -16.64 -4.07
CA ASN A 262 -11.65 -16.55 -4.41
C ASN A 262 -11.91 -16.71 -5.92
#